data_AF-A0A3D2A0F0-F1
#
_entry.id   AF-A0A3D2A0F0-F1
#
_cell.length_a   1.000
_cell.length_b   1.000
_cell.length_c   1.000
_cell.angle_alpha   90.00
_cell.angle_beta   90.00
_cell.angle_gamma   90.00
#
_symmetry.space_group_name_H-M   'P 1'
#
loop_
_entity.id
_entity.type
_entity.pdbx_description
1 polymer ?
#
loop_
_entity_poly.entity_id
_entity_poly.type
_entity_poly.pdbx_seq_one_letter_code
_entity_poly.pdbx_strand_id
1 'polypeptide(L)'
;MHDDLLINKAATIEKCVARALEEYNFEPSTFATNFTRQDAAILNILRACEAALDMGHRLIRREKLGVPQSACFQTNNHQTRMFV
;
A
#
# COMPACT_ATOMS: atom_id res chain seq x y z
N MET A 1 -10.87 -22.14 -3.49
CA MET A 1 -9.70 -21.41 -4.00
C MET A 1 -9.21 -20.57 -2.85
N HIS A 2 -7.99 -20.80 -2.36
CA HIS A 2 -7.36 -19.89 -1.41
C HIS A 2 -7.41 -18.48 -2.01
N ASP A 3 -7.53 -17.41 -1.22
CA ASP A 3 -7.53 -16.05 -1.78
C ASP A 3 -6.08 -15.75 -2.25
N ASP A 4 -5.69 -16.32 -3.40
CA ASP A 4 -4.37 -16.19 -4.01
C ASP A 4 -4.03 -14.71 -4.23
N LEU A 5 -5.05 -13.87 -4.38
CA LEU A 5 -4.93 -12.43 -4.43
C LEU A 5 -4.48 -11.82 -3.09
N LEU A 6 -4.99 -12.30 -1.95
CA LEU A 6 -4.52 -11.86 -0.63
C LEU A 6 -3.10 -12.35 -0.35
N ILE A 7 -2.77 -13.59 -0.73
CA ILE A 7 -1.39 -14.12 -0.62
C ILE A 7 -0.43 -13.25 -1.45
N ASN A 8 -0.79 -12.95 -2.70
CA ASN A 8 0.03 -12.11 -3.56
C ASN A 8 0.20 -10.69 -3.00
N LYS A 9 -0.86 -10.11 -2.42
CA LYS A 9 -0.78 -8.78 -1.78
C LYS A 9 0.06 -8.79 -0.51
N ALA A 10 -0.02 -9.85 0.30
CA ALA A 10 0.86 -10.04 1.45
C ALA A 10 2.34 -10.11 1.02
N ALA A 11 2.64 -10.90 -0.02
CA ALA A 11 3.99 -10.98 -0.58
C ALA A 11 4.47 -9.63 -1.15
N THR A 12 3.57 -8.80 -1.70
CA THR A 12 3.89 -7.42 -2.10
C THR A 12 4.28 -6.57 -0.90
N ILE A 13 3.54 -6.65 0.21
CA ILE A 13 3.86 -5.90 1.44
C ILE A 13 5.24 -6.29 1.96
N GLU A 14 5.51 -7.58 2.07
CA GLU A 14 6.81 -8.09 2.56
C GLU A 14 7.97 -7.57 1.70
N LYS A 15 7.83 -7.63 0.37
CA LYS A 15 8.84 -7.10 -0.55
C LYS A 15 9.03 -5.59 -0.38
N CYS A 16 7.95 -4.82 -0.27
CA CYS A 16 8.02 -3.38 -0.08
C CYS A 16 8.72 -3.02 1.24
N VAL A 17 8.38 -3.69 2.33
CA VAL A 17 9.05 -3.47 3.64
C VAL A 17 10.53 -3.86 3.56
N ALA A 18 10.87 -5.00 2.94
CA ALA A 18 12.25 -5.41 2.75
C ALA A 18 13.05 -4.36 1.94
N ARG A 19 12.48 -3.83 0.86
CA ARG A 19 13.10 -2.76 0.07
C ARG A 19 13.29 -1.47 0.86
N ALA A 20 12.31 -1.06 1.66
CA ALA A 20 12.47 0.11 2.53
C ALA A 20 13.64 -0.06 3.52
N LEU A 21 13.79 -1.27 4.07
CA LEU A 21 14.92 -1.61 4.95
C LEU A 21 16.25 -1.68 4.22
N GLU A 22 16.29 -2.19 2.97
CA GLU A 22 17.50 -2.17 2.14
C GLU A 22 17.98 -0.74 1.88
N GLU A 23 17.07 0.18 1.55
CA GLU A 23 17.40 1.59 1.33
C GLU A 23 17.96 2.28 2.59
N TYR A 24 17.40 1.94 3.76
CA TYR A 24 17.90 2.43 5.04
C TYR A 24 19.27 1.83 5.41
N ASN A 25 19.42 0.52 5.24
CA ASN A 25 20.63 -0.22 5.63
C ASN A 25 21.80 -0.04 4.66
N PHE A 26 21.57 0.50 3.46
CA PHE A 26 22.63 0.75 2.48
C PHE A 26 23.71 1.68 3.06
N GLU A 27 23.31 2.79 3.68
CA GLU A 27 24.24 3.69 4.38
C GLU A 27 23.51 4.45 5.51
N PRO A 28 23.35 3.83 6.69
CA PRO A 28 22.57 4.42 7.79
C PRO A 28 23.12 5.76 8.30
N SER A 29 24.45 5.95 8.19
CA SER A 29 25.15 7.17 8.64
C SER A 29 24.81 8.41 7.80
N THR A 30 24.53 8.23 6.51
CA THR A 30 24.21 9.34 5.59
C THR A 30 22.73 9.40 5.23
N PHE A 31 21.93 8.41 5.66
CA PHE A 31 20.51 8.31 5.34
C PHE A 31 19.74 9.60 5.63
N ALA A 32 19.99 10.25 6.78
CA ALA A 32 19.33 11.49 7.18
C ALA A 32 19.60 12.68 6.23
N THR A 33 20.67 12.63 5.45
CA THR A 33 21.05 13.68 4.48
C THR A 33 20.86 13.24 3.03
N ASN A 34 20.62 11.96 2.78
CA ASN A 34 20.42 11.40 1.45
C ASN A 34 18.92 11.32 1.11
N PHE A 35 18.37 12.44 0.64
CA PHE A 35 16.94 12.55 0.34
C PHE A 35 16.44 11.56 -0.72
N THR A 36 17.26 11.21 -1.70
CA THR A 36 16.88 10.20 -2.71
C THR A 36 16.63 8.83 -2.08
N ARG A 37 17.44 8.43 -1.08
CA ARG A 37 17.25 7.18 -0.34
C ARG A 37 16.04 7.26 0.60
N GLN A 38 15.81 8.42 1.21
CA GLN A 38 14.61 8.64 2.02
C GLN A 38 13.34 8.52 1.18
N ASP A 39 13.30 9.17 0.02
CA ASP A 39 12.16 9.12 -0.90
C ASP A 39 11.91 7.69 -1.38
N ALA A 40 12.97 6.94 -1.69
CA ALA A 40 12.87 5.53 -2.07
C ALA A 40 12.30 4.66 -0.92
N ALA A 41 12.75 4.87 0.32
CA ALA A 41 12.24 4.15 1.48
C ALA A 41 10.77 4.48 1.74
N ILE A 42 10.41 5.77 1.75
CA ILE A 42 9.03 6.25 1.95
C ILE A 42 8.11 5.69 0.86
N LEU A 43 8.53 5.73 -0.41
CA LEU A 43 7.75 5.22 -1.53
C LEU A 43 7.45 3.72 -1.38
N ASN A 44 8.41 2.95 -0.90
CA ASN A 44 8.20 1.53 -0.65
C ASN A 44 7.19 1.30 0.49
N ILE A 45 7.25 2.09 1.56
CA ILE A 45 6.23 2.02 2.64
C ILE A 45 4.84 2.41 2.14
N LEU A 46 4.72 3.46 1.32
CA LEU A 46 3.44 3.86 0.72
C LEU A 46 2.83 2.72 -0.12
N ARG A 47 3.64 2.04 -0.93
CA ARG A 47 3.20 0.87 -1.71
C ARG A 47 2.73 -0.30 -0.84
N ALA A 48 3.37 -0.52 0.31
CA ALA A 48 2.91 -1.52 1.27
C ALA A 48 1.53 -1.14 1.84
N CYS A 49 1.32 0.13 2.18
CA CYS A 49 0.02 0.63 2.66
C CYS A 49 -1.08 0.49 1.60
N GLU A 50 -0.80 0.80 0.33
CA GLU A 50 -1.74 0.60 -0.77
C GLU A 50 -2.14 -0.88 -0.92
N ALA A 51 -1.17 -1.79 -0.85
CA ALA A 51 -1.45 -3.23 -0.88
C ALA A 51 -2.31 -3.69 0.32
N ALA A 52 -2.10 -3.12 1.50
CA ALA A 52 -2.93 -3.39 2.68
C ALA A 52 -4.36 -2.87 2.53
N LEU A 53 -4.53 -1.67 1.98
CA LEU A 53 -5.84 -1.09 1.69
C LEU A 53 -6.61 -1.92 0.65
N ASP A 54 -5.93 -2.39 -0.40
CA ASP A 54 -6.52 -3.27 -1.40
C ASP A 54 -7.06 -4.57 -0.77
N MET A 55 -6.31 -5.16 0.18
CA MET A 55 -6.77 -6.33 0.93
C MET A 55 -7.99 -6.01 1.79
N GLY A 56 -7.99 -4.87 2.50
CA GLY A 56 -9.13 -4.41 3.29
C GLY A 56 -10.38 -4.22 2.43
N HIS A 57 -10.27 -3.53 1.30
CA HIS A 57 -11.37 -3.33 0.35
C HIS A 57 -11.89 -4.65 -0.22
N ARG A 58 -11.00 -5.60 -0.52
CA ARG A 58 -11.36 -6.95 -0.97
C ARG A 58 -12.20 -7.68 0.08
N LEU A 59 -11.77 -7.66 1.34
CA LEU A 59 -12.48 -8.29 2.45
C LEU A 59 -13.85 -7.66 2.68
N ILE A 60 -13.94 -6.33 2.73
CA ILE A 60 -15.20 -5.60 2.91
C ILE A 60 -16.20 -5.96 1.79
N ARG A 61 -15.76 -6.00 0.53
CA ARG A 61 -16.62 -6.38 -0.60
C ARG A 61 -17.04 -7.85 -0.56
N ARG A 62 -16.11 -8.75 -0.20
CA ARG A 62 -16.36 -10.19 -0.14
C ARG A 62 -17.38 -10.53 0.95
N GLU A 63 -17.17 -9.97 2.13
CA GLU A 63 -18.00 -10.22 3.32
C GLU A 63 -19.22 -9.28 3.40
N LYS A 64 -19.42 -8.41 2.40
CA LYS A 64 -20.53 -7.46 2.28
C LYS A 64 -20.74 -6.62 3.54
N LEU A 65 -19.66 -6.18 4.18
CA LEU A 65 -19.66 -5.48 5.47
C LEU A 65 -20.20 -4.02 5.41
N GLY A 66 -20.90 -3.66 4.34
CA GLY A 66 -21.32 -2.29 4.05
C GLY A 66 -20.26 -1.48 3.29
N VAL A 67 -20.62 -0.26 2.89
CA VAL A 67 -19.69 0.66 2.21
C VAL A 67 -18.79 1.28 3.27
N PRO A 68 -17.45 1.23 3.14
CA PRO A 68 -16.57 1.94 4.05
C PRO A 68 -16.80 3.44 3.85
N GLN A 69 -17.49 4.09 4.80
CA GLN A 69 -17.83 5.51 4.73
C GLN A 69 -16.60 6.43 4.82
N SER A 70 -15.41 5.91 5.09
CA SER A 70 -14.18 6.70 5.13
C SER A 70 -12.95 5.84 4.82
N ALA A 71 -12.69 5.59 3.54
CA ALA A 71 -11.32 5.40 3.08
C ALA A 71 -10.84 6.78 2.58
N CYS A 72 -10.40 7.64 3.50
CA CYS A 72 -9.79 8.93 3.15
C CYS A 72 -8.39 8.68 2.60
N PHE A 73 -8.34 8.20 1.36
CA PHE A 73 -7.35 8.50 0.33
C PHE A 73 -8.01 8.11 -1.00
N GLN A 74 -9.07 8.84 -1.34
CA GLN A 74 -9.57 8.88 -2.71
C GLN A 74 -8.57 9.70 -3.51
N THR A 75 -7.55 9.06 -4.07
CA THR A 75 -6.88 9.66 -5.22
C THR A 75 -7.82 9.54 -6.40
N ASN A 76 -8.40 10.68 -6.79
CA ASN A 76 -9.04 10.90 -8.07
C ASN A 76 -8.32 10.15 -9.21
N ASN A 77 -9.05 9.28 -9.92
CA ASN A 77 -9.10 9.36 -11.37
C ASN A 77 -10.27 8.53 -11.93
N HIS A 78 -11.25 9.28 -12.46
CA HIS A 78 -12.24 8.87 -13.45
C HIS A 78 -13.19 7.71 -13.12
N GLN A 79 -14.20 7.96 -12.27
CA GLN A 79 -15.57 7.52 -12.53
C GLN A 79 -16.55 8.12 -11.52
N THR A 80 -16.87 9.41 -11.69
CA THR A 80 -18.05 10.02 -11.08
C THR A 80 -19.07 10.26 -12.19
N ARG A 81 -19.98 9.28 -12.41
CA ARG A 81 -21.30 9.50 -13.05
C ARG A 81 -22.14 8.23 -13.03
N MET A 82 -22.91 8.09 -11.95
CA MET A 82 -24.32 7.65 -11.92
C MET A 82 -24.55 7.16 -10.50
N PHE A 83 -25.30 7.94 -9.74
CA PHE A 83 -26.43 7.53 -8.90
C PHE A 83 -26.64 8.66 -7.89
N VAL A 84 -27.62 9.49 -8.27
CA VAL A 84 -28.28 10.57 -7.53
C VAL A 84 -27.44 11.81 -7.25
#